data_AF-A0A7V4MHV7-F1
#
_entry.id   AF-A0A7V4MHV7-F1
#
_cell.length_a   1.000
_cell.length_b   1.000
_cell.length_c   1.000
_cell.angle_alpha   90.00
_cell.angle_beta   90.00
_cell.angle_gamma   90.00
#
_symmetry.space_group_name_H-M   'P 1'
#
loop_
_entity.id
_entity.type
_entity.pdbx_description
1 polymer ?
#
loop_
_entity_poly.entity_id
_entity_poly.type
_entity_poly.pdbx_seq_one_letter_code
_entity_poly.pdbx_strand_id
1 'polypeptide(L)' 'MPLIKLNRINKGGPIHLNSERIAFIEVEGKSTTVHLDGGLLFSVEETPDEIAAQVEQMAVARIANGILESGAAARP' A
#
# COMPACT_ATOMS: atom_id res chain seq x y z
N MET A 1 -4.99 -2.65 10.29
CA MET A 1 -4.57 -3.13 8.95
C MET A 1 -4.31 -1.91 8.08
N PRO A 2 -3.11 -1.79 7.50
CA PRO A 2 -2.78 -0.66 6.62
C PRO A 2 -3.61 -0.73 5.33
N LEU A 3 -4.51 0.23 5.14
CA LEU A 3 -5.25 0.36 3.88
C LEU A 3 -4.58 1.39 2.99
N ILE A 4 -4.19 0.98 1.78
CA ILE A 4 -3.72 1.87 0.73
C ILE A 4 -4.89 2.23 -0.20
N LYS A 5 -5.01 3.51 -0.54
CA LYS A 5 -6.03 4.00 -1.46
C LYS A 5 -5.42 4.12 -2.85
N LEU A 6 -5.94 3.37 -3.81
CA LEU A 6 -5.51 3.39 -5.21
C LEU A 6 -6.70 3.71 -6.12
N ASN A 7 -6.45 4.16 -7.34
CA ASN A 7 -7.48 4.52 -8.30
C ASN A 7 -7.57 3.47 -9.41
N ARG A 8 -8.76 2.89 -9.62
CA ARG A 8 -8.96 1.87 -10.65
C ARG A 8 -9.11 2.50 -12.03
N ILE A 9 -8.39 1.96 -13.03
CA ILE A 9 -8.42 2.45 -14.42
C ILE A 9 -9.83 2.41 -15.04
N ASN A 10 -10.62 1.35 -14.78
CA ASN A 10 -11.88 1.09 -15.50
C ASN A 10 -13.13 1.75 -14.87
N LYS A 11 -13.13 3.08 -14.71
CA LYS A 11 -14.25 3.85 -14.09
C LYS A 11 -14.65 3.39 -12.68
N GLY A 12 -13.79 2.63 -12.01
CA GLY A 12 -14.09 2.04 -10.71
C GLY A 12 -13.97 3.04 -9.56
N GLY A 13 -13.41 4.23 -9.79
CA GLY A 13 -13.09 5.15 -8.70
C GLY A 13 -12.09 4.54 -7.71
N PRO A 14 -11.95 5.14 -6.52
CA PRO A 14 -10.96 4.72 -5.55
C PRO A 14 -11.30 3.35 -4.96
N ILE A 15 -10.27 2.54 -4.75
CA ILE A 15 -10.31 1.27 -4.04
C ILE A 15 -9.38 1.35 -2.83
N HIS A 16 -9.78 0.73 -1.72
CA HIS A 16 -8.93 0.58 -0.54
C HIS A 16 -8.47 -0.87 -0.48
N LEU A 17 -7.17 -1.09 -0.60
CA LEU A 17 -6.55 -2.42 -0.53
C LEU A 17 -5.77 -2.56 0.78
N ASN A 18 -5.74 -3.78 1.33
CA ASN A 18 -4.84 -4.07 2.45
C ASN A 18 -3.43 -4.26 1.91
N SER A 19 -2.49 -3.38 2.27
CA SER A 19 -1.12 -3.44 1.75
C SER A 19 -0.34 -4.66 2.21
N GLU A 20 -0.72 -5.28 3.33
CA GLU A 20 -0.10 -6.52 3.83
C GLU A 20 -0.46 -7.76 3.01
N ARG A 21 -1.50 -7.66 2.17
CA ARG A 21 -1.95 -8.78 1.32
C ARG A 21 -1.50 -8.63 -0.13
N ILE A 22 -0.69 -7.61 -0.44
CA ILE A 22 -0.10 -7.43 -1.76
C ILE A 22 1.00 -8.47 -1.93
N ALA A 23 0.82 -9.37 -2.88
CA ALA A 23 1.81 -10.39 -3.22
C ALA A 23 2.93 -9.78 -4.08
N PHE A 24 2.55 -9.07 -5.15
CA PHE A 24 3.47 -8.33 -6.01
C PHE A 24 2.70 -7.30 -6.85
N ILE A 25 3.45 -6.37 -7.44
CA ILE A 25 2.93 -5.37 -8.37
C ILE A 25 3.61 -5.61 -9.70
N GLU A 26 2.82 -5.67 -10.77
CA GLU A 26 3.34 -5.87 -12.12
C GLU A 26 2.95 -4.69 -13.01
N VAL A 27 3.74 -4.51 -14.07
CA VAL A 27 3.43 -3.58 -15.15
C VAL A 27 3.22 -4.41 -16.40
N GLU A 28 1.98 -4.46 -16.89
CA GLU A 28 1.65 -5.10 -18.17
C GLU A 28 1.26 -4.00 -19.17
N GLY A 29 2.11 -3.81 -20.18
CA GLY A 29 1.95 -2.75 -21.17
C GLY A 29 2.06 -1.34 -20.53
N LYS A 30 0.92 -0.63 -20.43
CA LYS A 30 0.82 0.72 -19.84
C LYS A 30 -0.03 0.75 -18.56
N SER A 31 -0.39 -0.41 -18.03
CA SER A 31 -1.23 -0.54 -16.84
C SER A 31 -0.40 -1.13 -15.70
N THR A 32 -0.53 -0.55 -14.51
CA THR A 32 -0.06 -1.17 -13.27
C THR A 32 -1.15 -2.11 -12.75
N THR A 33 -0.80 -3.33 -12.40
CA THR A 33 -1.72 -4.30 -11.78
C THR A 33 -1.19 -4.70 -10.41
N VAL A 34 -2.04 -4.60 -9.40
CA VAL A 34 -1.75 -5.03 -8.03
C VAL A 34 -2.33 -6.41 -7.82
N HIS A 35 -1.48 -7.38 -7.52
CA HIS A 35 -1.87 -8.75 -7.17
C HIS A 35 -1.93 -8.91 -5.66
N LEU A 36 -3.05 -9.42 -5.17
CA LEU A 36 -3.27 -9.75 -3.77
C LEU A 36 -3.32 -11.27 -3.59
N ASP A 37 -3.14 -11.69 -2.34
CA ASP A 37 -3.39 -13.08 -1.93
C ASP A 37 -4.80 -13.55 -2.35
N GLY A 38 -4.90 -14.83 -2.72
CA GLY A 38 -6.18 -15.43 -3.13
C GLY A 38 -6.58 -15.15 -4.58
N GLY A 39 -5.63 -14.69 -5.42
CA GLY A 39 -5.84 -14.50 -6.86
C GLY A 39 -6.66 -13.27 -7.22
N LEU A 40 -6.80 -12.33 -6.28
CA LEU A 40 -7.46 -11.04 -6.54
C LEU A 40 -6.45 -10.09 -7.19
N LEU A 41 -6.85 -9.45 -8.29
CA LEU A 41 -6.01 -8.49 -9.01
C LEU A 41 -6.80 -7.24 -9.37
N PHE A 42 -6.12 -6.09 -9.36
CA PHE A 42 -6.70 -4.79 -9.67
C PHE A 42 -5.76 -3.95 -10.52
N SER A 43 -6.24 -3.51 -11.68
CA SER A 43 -5.54 -2.53 -12.50
C SER A 43 -5.77 -1.12 -11.96
N VAL A 44 -4.68 -0.41 -11.72
CA VAL A 44 -4.65 0.89 -11.04
C VAL A 44 -3.89 1.94 -11.85
N GLU A 45 -4.22 3.21 -11.63
CA GLU A 45 -3.60 4.35 -12.30
C GLU A 45 -2.22 4.67 -11.73
N GLU A 46 -1.99 4.38 -10.45
CA GLU A 46 -0.72 4.60 -9.79
C GLU A 46 0.40 3.73 -10.38
N THR A 47 1.58 4.30 -10.46
CA THR A 47 2.81 3.59 -10.84
C THR A 47 3.29 2.71 -9.68
N PRO A 48 4.10 1.65 -9.96
CA PRO A 48 4.67 0.82 -8.90
C PRO A 48 5.46 1.62 -7.86
N ASP A 49 6.18 2.66 -8.30
CA ASP A 49 6.98 3.52 -7.41
C ASP A 49 6.09 4.34 -6.46
N GLU A 50 4.98 4.89 -6.95
CA GLU A 50 4.01 5.60 -6.12
C GLU A 50 3.36 4.68 -5.08
N ILE A 51 3.02 3.45 -5.48
CA ILE A 51 2.44 2.44 -4.59
C ILE A 51 3.48 2.04 -3.53
N ALA A 52 4.72 1.77 -3.93
CA ALA A 52 5.79 1.40 -3.02
C ALA A 52 6.10 2.51 -2.00
N ALA A 53 6.16 3.76 -2.45
CA ALA A 53 6.38 4.92 -1.59
C ALA A 53 5.27 5.06 -0.53
N GLN A 54 4.00 4.86 -0.92
CA GLN A 54 2.88 4.89 0.03
C GLN A 54 2.98 3.77 1.07
N VAL A 55 3.29 2.54 0.64
CA VAL A 55 3.45 1.40 1.55
C VAL A 55 4.59 1.66 2.55
N GLU A 56 5.72 2.18 2.08
CA GLU A 56 6.86 2.51 2.94
C GLU A 56 6.52 3.59 3.97
N GLN A 57 5.85 4.66 3.54
CA GLN A 57 5.41 5.72 4.47
C GLN A 57 4.50 5.17 5.57
N MET A 58 3.60 4.23 5.23
CA MET A 58 2.75 3.58 6.22
C MET A 58 3.53 2.67 7.17
N ALA A 59 4.55 1.98 6.68
CA ALA A 59 5.44 1.17 7.51
C ALA A 59 6.24 2.04 8.49
N VAL A 60 6.82 3.14 8.01
CA VAL A 60 7.54 4.12 8.83
C VAL A 60 6.62 4.71 9.90
N ALA A 61 5.41 5.14 9.54
CA ALA A 61 4.45 5.70 10.48
C ALA A 61 4.07 4.69 11.58
N ARG A 62 3.90 3.41 11.22
CA ARG A 62 3.62 2.34 12.19
C ARG A 62 4.77 2.15 13.17
N ILE A 63 6.01 2.11 12.69
CA ILE A 63 7.20 1.95 13.53
C ILE A 63 7.34 3.15 14.47
N ALA A 64 7.20 4.37 13.93
CA ALA A 64 7.26 5.59 14.72
C ALA A 64 6.21 5.61 15.84
N ASN A 65 4.97 5.25 15.53
CA ASN A 65 3.89 5.16 16.53
C ASN A 65 4.21 4.10 17.60
N GLY A 66 4.72 2.92 17.21
CA GLY A 66 5.13 1.90 18.18
C GLY A 66 6.25 2.35 19.11
N ILE A 67 7.20 3.15 18.62
CA ILE A 67 8.27 3.75 19.44
C ILE A 67 7.70 4.78 20.44
N LEU A 68 6.74 5.59 20.02
CA LEU A 68 6.08 6.57 20.89
C LEU A 68 5.22 5.87 21.96
N GLU A 69 4.40 4.90 21.57
CA GLU A 69 3.50 4.16 22.46
C GLU A 69 4.24 3.27 23.45
N SER A 70 5.38 2.70 23.06
CA SER A 70 6.22 1.90 23.97
C SER A 70 6.93 2.74 25.04
N GLY A 71 6.85 4.07 24.98
CA GLY A 71 7.64 4.96 25.84
C GLY A 71 9.15 4.87 25.57
N ALA A 72 9.59 4.17 24.51
CA ALA A 72 11.00 4.07 24.16
C ALA A 72 11.57 5.42 23.68
N ALA A 73 10.73 6.26 23.05
CA ALA A 73 11.06 7.66 22.76
C ALA A 73 11.07 8.55 24.03
N ALA A 74 10.45 8.10 25.12
CA ALA A 74 10.49 8.77 26.41
C ALA A 74 11.56 8.12 27.28
N ARG A 75 12.82 8.52 27.09
CA ARG A 75 13.84 8.36 28.13
C ARG A 75 14.27 9.75 28.64
N PRO A 76 14.66 9.83 29.93
CA PRO A 76 14.45 10.96 30.84
C PRO A 76 15.03 12.30 30.41
#